data_AF-A0A536LH43-F1
#
_entry.id   AF-A0A536LH43-F1
#
_cell.length_a   1.000
_cell.length_b   1.000
_cell.length_c   1.000
_cell.angle_alpha   90.00
_cell.angle_beta   90.00
_cell.angle_gamma   90.00
#
_symmetry.space_group_name_H-M   'P 1'
#
loop_
_entity.id
_entity.type
_entity.pdbx_description
1 polymer ?
#
loop_
_entity_poly.entity_id
_entity_poly.type
_entity_poly.pdbx_seq_one_letter_code
_entity_poly.pdbx_strand_id
1 'polypeptide(L)'
;SAVSAFYKDLAAHNMADKVLIATWSEFGRRPKENASGGTDHGAAAPLLLIGDPVNGGLYGAEPSLTSLDNTGNLKYSVDFRSVYQEILSGHLGADAPKILGSSFDRIPFLKAPVVV
;
A
#
# COMPACT_ATOMS: atom_id res chain seq x y z
N SER A 1 8.08 17.59 2.87
CA SER A 1 6.77 16.98 3.23
C SER A 1 6.86 16.39 4.63
N ALA A 2 5.73 16.20 5.33
CA ALA A 2 5.70 15.61 6.68
C ALA A 2 6.33 14.21 6.74
N VAL A 3 6.05 13.36 5.74
CA VAL A 3 6.63 12.01 5.66
C VAL A 3 8.16 12.03 5.57
N SER A 4 8.72 12.94 4.76
CA SER A 4 10.18 13.08 4.66
C SER A 4 10.81 13.58 5.96
N ALA A 5 10.14 14.50 6.68
CA ALA A 5 10.62 14.97 7.97
C ALA A 5 10.61 13.83 9.01
N PHE A 6 9.53 13.06 9.08
CA PHE A 6 9.43 11.91 9.98
C PHE A 6 10.47 10.83 9.67
N TYR A 7 10.66 10.48 8.40
CA TYR A 7 11.70 9.52 8.02
C TYR A 7 13.11 9.99 8.39
N LYS A 8 13.42 11.29 8.19
CA LYS A 8 14.72 11.87 8.58
C LYS A 8 14.95 11.80 10.08
N ASP A 9 13.91 11.99 10.88
CA ASP A 9 13.96 11.87 12.34
C ASP A 9 14.26 10.43 12.77
N LEU A 10 13.53 9.45 12.20
CA LEU A 10 13.80 8.02 12.42
C LEU A 10 15.25 7.64 12.07
N ALA A 11 15.76 8.14 10.94
CA ALA A 11 17.14 7.90 10.52
C ALA A 11 18.15 8.53 11.50
N ALA A 12 17.92 9.77 11.94
CA ALA A 12 18.77 10.45 12.92
C ALA A 12 18.85 9.72 14.27
N HIS A 13 17.80 8.98 14.62
CA HIS A 13 17.70 8.19 15.85
C HIS A 13 18.05 6.70 15.67
N ASN A 14 18.56 6.27 14.51
CA ASN A 14 18.85 4.87 14.20
C ASN A 14 17.65 3.94 14.41
N MET A 15 16.47 4.37 13.96
CA MET A 15 15.20 3.62 14.05
C MET A 15 14.58 3.33 12.68
N ALA A 16 15.19 3.80 11.59
CA ALA A 16 14.62 3.67 10.24
C ALA A 16 14.46 2.20 9.78
N ASP A 17 15.27 1.29 10.30
CA ASP A 17 15.21 -0.16 10.09
C ASP A 17 14.06 -0.84 10.85
N LYS A 18 13.52 -0.18 11.88
CA LYS A 18 12.46 -0.73 12.76
C LYS A 18 11.07 -0.25 12.42
N VAL A 19 10.93 0.75 11.55
CA VAL A 19 9.65 1.40 11.27
C VAL A 19 9.33 1.30 9.78
N LEU A 20 8.16 0.72 9.47
CA LEU A 20 7.53 0.80 8.17
C LEU A 20 6.47 1.90 8.17
N ILE A 21 6.58 2.86 7.24
CA ILE A 21 5.55 3.86 6.99
C ILE A 21 4.68 3.37 5.84
N ALA A 22 3.38 3.21 6.09
CA ALA A 22 2.39 2.90 5.07
C ALA A 22 1.37 4.04 4.98
N THR A 23 1.09 4.51 3.76
CA THR A 23 -0.04 5.43 3.54
C THR A 23 -1.33 4.64 3.36
N TRP A 24 -2.48 5.22 3.69
CA TRP A 24 -3.77 4.64 3.36
C TRP A 24 -4.77 5.73 3.02
N SER A 25 -5.71 5.40 2.14
CA SER A 25 -6.85 6.24 1.83
C SER A 25 -8.08 5.37 1.67
N GLU A 26 -9.22 5.85 2.17
CA GLU A 26 -10.51 5.15 2.06
C GLU A 26 -11.00 5.07 0.60
N PHE A 27 -10.63 6.06 -0.21
CA PHE A 27 -11.04 6.15 -1.60
C PHE A 27 -9.90 6.57 -2.51
N GLY A 28 -9.89 5.98 -3.70
CA GLY A 28 -9.13 6.48 -4.84
C GLY A 28 -9.91 7.54 -5.62
N ARG A 29 -9.52 7.74 -6.88
CA ARG A 29 -10.17 8.68 -7.79
C ARG A 29 -10.58 7.99 -9.08
N ARG A 30 -11.75 8.36 -9.61
CA ARG A 30 -12.15 7.93 -10.95
C ARG A 30 -11.36 8.71 -12.01
N PRO A 31 -10.98 8.10 -13.15
CA PRO A 31 -10.30 8.82 -14.23
C PRO A 31 -11.17 9.89 -14.90
N LYS A 32 -12.49 9.72 -14.90
CA LYS A 32 -13.43 10.63 -15.55
C LYS A 32 -13.63 11.92 -14.73
N GLU A 33 -13.60 13.06 -15.41
CA GLU A 33 -13.96 14.35 -14.84
C GLU A 33 -15.45 14.39 -14.43
N ASN A 34 -15.74 15.00 -13.29
CA ASN A 34 -17.11 15.20 -12.80
C ASN A 34 -17.65 16.60 -13.15
N ALA A 35 -18.94 16.85 -12.88
CA ALA A 35 -19.61 18.10 -13.24
C ALA A 35 -19.00 19.36 -12.59
N SER A 36 -18.16 19.20 -11.57
CA SER A 36 -17.49 20.29 -10.86
C SER A 36 -16.05 20.54 -11.34
N GLY A 37 -15.61 19.91 -12.44
CA GLY A 37 -14.23 20.03 -12.94
C GLY A 37 -13.19 19.27 -12.11
N GLY A 38 -13.63 18.33 -11.26
CA GLY A 38 -12.78 17.46 -10.47
C GLY A 38 -12.97 15.99 -10.87
N THR A 39 -12.76 15.08 -9.92
CA THR A 39 -13.04 13.64 -10.12
C THR A 39 -13.95 13.11 -9.01
N ASP A 40 -14.57 11.95 -9.19
CA ASP A 40 -15.34 11.30 -8.13
C ASP A 40 -14.46 10.32 -7.33
N HIS A 41 -14.99 9.86 -6.19
CA HIS A 41 -14.38 8.78 -5.41
C HIS A 41 -14.30 7.51 -6.24
N GLY A 42 -13.15 6.84 -6.18
CA GLY A 42 -12.85 5.62 -6.90
C GLY A 42 -12.48 4.46 -5.98
N ALA A 43 -12.54 3.25 -6.51
CA ALA A 43 -12.30 2.02 -5.76
C ALA A 43 -10.82 1.60 -5.64
N ALA A 44 -9.89 2.26 -6.34
CA ALA A 44 -8.47 1.90 -6.32
C ALA A 44 -7.57 3.14 -6.21
N ALA A 45 -6.52 3.03 -5.40
CA ALA A 45 -5.55 4.07 -5.12
C ALA A 45 -4.13 3.49 -5.01
N PRO A 46 -3.08 4.27 -5.28
CA PRO A 46 -1.72 3.85 -4.96
C PRO A 46 -1.54 3.79 -3.44
N LEU A 47 -0.79 2.78 -2.97
CA LEU A 47 -0.31 2.69 -1.61
C LEU A 47 1.21 2.92 -1.59
N LEU A 48 1.68 3.91 -0.84
CA LEU A 48 3.10 4.17 -0.67
C LEU A 48 3.59 3.46 0.60
N LEU A 49 4.63 2.63 0.43
CA LEU A 49 5.35 1.95 1.49
C LEU A 49 6.77 2.52 1.54
N ILE A 50 7.17 3.03 2.70
CA ILE A 50 8.38 3.84 2.86
C ILE A 50 9.12 3.37 4.12
N GLY A 51 10.43 3.17 4.01
CA GLY A 51 11.29 2.80 5.13
C GLY A 51 12.43 1.88 4.68
N ASP A 52 13.45 1.74 5.53
CA ASP A 52 14.56 0.82 5.27
C ASP A 52 14.13 -0.65 5.10
N PRO A 53 13.05 -1.15 5.73
CA PRO A 53 12.56 -2.51 5.50
C PRO A 53 12.04 -2.80 4.09
N VAL A 54 11.83 -1.78 3.24
CA VAL A 54 11.14 -1.93 1.94
C VAL A 54 12.15 -2.10 0.80
N ASN A 55 11.93 -3.08 -0.10
CA ASN A 55 12.74 -3.32 -1.30
C ASN A 55 12.65 -2.19 -2.34
N GLY A 56 11.55 -1.44 -2.32
CA GLY A 56 11.21 -0.43 -3.33
C GLY A 56 10.67 -1.07 -4.61
N GLY A 57 10.23 -0.21 -5.54
CA GLY A 57 9.66 -0.62 -6.83
C GLY A 57 8.13 -0.60 -6.89
N LEU A 58 7.59 -1.00 -8.03
CA LEU A 58 6.15 -1.11 -8.28
C LEU A 58 5.70 -2.55 -8.04
N TYR A 59 4.74 -2.73 -7.14
CA TYR A 59 4.05 -3.99 -6.93
C TYR A 59 2.64 -3.90 -7.50
N GLY A 60 2.28 -4.84 -8.37
CA GLY A 60 1.07 -4.77 -9.19
C GLY A 60 1.37 -4.32 -10.62
N ALA A 61 0.40 -3.65 -11.23
CA ALA A 61 0.49 -3.15 -12.60
C ALA A 61 0.12 -1.68 -12.66
N GLU A 62 0.69 -0.98 -13.64
CA GLU A 62 0.26 0.37 -14.01
C GLU A 62 -1.23 0.33 -14.41
N PRO A 63 -2.08 1.20 -13.84
CA PRO A 63 -3.51 1.16 -14.10
C PRO A 63 -3.83 1.66 -15.52
N SER A 64 -4.71 0.94 -16.22
CA SER A 64 -5.26 1.44 -17.48
C SER A 64 -6.32 2.52 -17.19
N LEU A 65 -6.17 3.69 -17.80
CA LEU A 65 -7.17 4.77 -17.73
C LEU A 65 -8.37 4.57 -18.66
N THR A 66 -8.35 3.52 -19.49
CA THR A 66 -9.41 3.22 -20.49
C THR A 66 -10.08 1.87 -20.27
N SER A 67 -9.42 0.91 -19.61
CA SER A 67 -10.04 -0.36 -19.19
C SER A 67 -10.56 -0.26 -17.76
N LEU A 68 -11.74 0.32 -17.60
CA LEU A 68 -12.41 0.52 -16.31
C LEU A 68 -13.38 -0.62 -15.98
N ASP A 69 -13.80 -0.71 -14.72
CA ASP A 69 -14.92 -1.57 -14.34
C ASP A 69 -16.26 -1.03 -14.87
N ASN A 70 -17.35 -1.78 -14.66
CA ASN A 70 -18.69 -1.42 -15.12
C ASN A 70 -19.28 -0.16 -14.45
N THR A 71 -18.62 0.37 -13.42
CA THR A 71 -19.00 1.60 -12.71
C THR A 71 -18.02 2.75 -12.95
N GLY A 72 -17.01 2.57 -13.81
CA GLY A 72 -16.03 3.57 -14.17
C GLY A 72 -14.88 3.75 -13.19
N ASN A 73 -14.61 2.77 -12.31
CA ASN A 73 -13.39 2.79 -11.49
C ASN A 73 -12.21 2.13 -12.21
N LEU A 74 -11.02 2.51 -11.79
CA LEU A 74 -9.82 1.72 -12.04
C LEU A 74 -9.97 0.32 -11.45
N LYS A 75 -9.57 -0.69 -12.21
CA LYS A 75 -9.46 -2.07 -11.71
C LYS A 75 -8.19 -2.16 -10.87
N TYR A 76 -8.29 -2.62 -9.63
CA TYR A 76 -7.11 -2.85 -8.81
C TYR A 76 -6.31 -4.04 -9.37
N SER A 77 -4.98 -3.99 -9.22
CA SER A 77 -4.08 -5.10 -9.58
C SER A 77 -3.53 -5.82 -8.35
N VAL A 78 -3.60 -5.20 -7.19
CA VAL A 78 -3.21 -5.76 -5.89
C VAL A 78 -4.36 -5.56 -4.92
N ASP A 79 -4.79 -6.64 -4.27
CA ASP A 79 -5.73 -6.56 -3.16
C ASP A 79 -5.03 -5.94 -1.95
N PHE A 80 -5.63 -4.91 -1.34
CA PHE A 80 -5.03 -4.22 -0.21
C PHE A 80 -4.81 -5.16 1.00
N ARG A 81 -5.59 -6.23 1.11
CA ARG A 81 -5.45 -7.25 2.16
C ARG A 81 -4.16 -8.05 2.00
N SER A 82 -3.70 -8.26 0.77
CA SER A 82 -2.38 -8.82 0.49
C SER A 82 -1.26 -7.94 1.04
N VAL A 83 -1.42 -6.61 0.98
CA VAL A 83 -0.45 -5.67 1.57
C VAL A 83 -0.45 -5.77 3.10
N TYR A 84 -1.64 -5.74 3.73
CA TYR A 84 -1.75 -5.93 5.18
C TYR A 84 -1.20 -7.28 5.66
N GLN A 85 -1.41 -8.35 4.89
CA GLN A 85 -0.85 -9.65 5.22
C GLN A 85 0.68 -9.61 5.27
N GLU A 86 1.34 -9.03 4.27
CA GLU A 86 2.81 -8.90 4.26
C GLU A 86 3.30 -8.03 5.43
N ILE A 87 2.61 -6.93 5.78
CA ILE A 87 2.97 -6.11 6.94
C ILE A 87 2.83 -6.90 8.24
N LEU A 88 1.69 -7.56 8.45
CA LEU A 88 1.39 -8.29 9.67
C LEU A 88 2.39 -9.43 9.89
N SER A 89 2.57 -10.30 8.90
CA SER A 89 3.47 -11.44 9.05
C SER A 89 4.93 -11.05 8.92
N GLY A 90 5.28 -10.22 7.94
CA GLY A 90 6.67 -9.92 7.61
C GLY A 90 7.29 -8.78 8.42
N HIS A 91 6.53 -7.78 8.87
CA HIS A 91 7.07 -6.67 9.67
C HIS A 91 6.73 -6.80 11.16
N LEU A 92 5.51 -7.25 11.48
CA LEU A 92 5.04 -7.34 12.87
C LEU A 92 5.19 -8.75 13.48
N GLY A 93 5.53 -9.77 12.69
CA GLY A 93 5.66 -11.15 13.17
C GLY A 93 4.34 -11.77 13.65
N ALA A 94 3.21 -11.31 13.12
CA ALA A 94 1.88 -11.74 13.53
C ALA A 94 1.28 -12.82 12.61
N ASP A 95 0.35 -13.61 13.16
CA ASP A 95 -0.47 -14.56 12.41
C ASP A 95 -1.54 -13.81 11.59
N ALA A 96 -1.15 -13.39 10.39
CA ALA A 96 -2.00 -12.59 9.52
C ALA A 96 -3.28 -13.32 9.08
N PRO A 97 -3.26 -14.61 8.67
CA PRO A 97 -4.49 -15.32 8.33
C PRO A 97 -5.51 -15.36 9.47
N LYS A 98 -5.06 -15.53 10.73
CA LYS A 98 -5.94 -15.48 11.90
C LYS A 98 -6.54 -14.10 12.12
N ILE A 99 -5.76 -13.03 11.92
CA ILE A 99 -6.22 -11.64 12.11
C ILE A 99 -7.16 -11.20 10.98
N LEU A 100 -6.83 -11.54 9.73
CA LEU A 100 -7.58 -11.13 8.54
C LEU A 100 -8.76 -12.07 8.23
N GLY A 101 -8.83 -13.23 8.89
CA GLY A 101 -9.86 -14.25 8.68
C GLY A 101 -9.68 -15.08 7.39
N SER A 102 -8.63 -14.83 6.61
CA SER A 102 -8.28 -15.55 5.39
C SER A 102 -6.81 -15.30 5.05
N SER A 103 -6.24 -16.16 4.21
CA SER A 103 -4.98 -15.87 3.51
C SER A 103 -5.24 -15.09 2.22
N PHE A 104 -4.27 -14.27 1.82
CA PHE A 104 -4.25 -13.46 0.61
C PHE A 104 -2.94 -13.70 -0.15
N ASP A 105 -2.83 -13.14 -1.36
CA ASP A 105 -1.62 -13.30 -2.17
C ASP A 105 -0.40 -12.66 -1.49
N ARG A 106 0.77 -13.24 -1.69
CA ARG A 106 2.02 -12.68 -1.17
C ARG A 106 2.52 -11.54 -2.04
N ILE A 107 2.85 -10.40 -1.42
CA ILE A 107 3.45 -9.24 -2.09
C ILE A 107 4.81 -8.96 -1.44
N PRO A 108 5.94 -9.47 -1.99
CA PRO A 108 7.23 -9.49 -1.29
C PRO A 108 7.95 -8.13 -1.33
N PHE A 109 7.35 -7.10 -0.74
CA PHE A 109 7.94 -5.76 -0.66
C PHE A 109 8.92 -5.58 0.51
N LEU A 110 9.01 -6.53 1.44
CA LEU A 110 9.95 -6.47 2.55
C LEU A 110 11.30 -7.12 2.20
N LYS A 111 12.41 -6.48 2.60
CA LYS A 111 13.79 -6.97 2.39
C LYS A 111 14.06 -8.28 3.11
N ALA A 112 13.61 -8.40 4.34
CA ALA A 112 13.67 -9.62 5.12
C ALA A 112 12.41 -9.68 6.00
N PRO A 113 11.56 -10.71 5.86
CA PRO A 113 10.48 -10.91 6.81
C PRO A 113 11.08 -11.24 8.18
N VAL A 114 10.43 -10.75 9.25
CA VAL A 114 10.70 -11.20 10.62
C VAL A 114 10.58 -12.73 10.62
N VAL A 115 11.67 -13.40 10.98
CA VAL A 115 11.64 -14.84 11.23
C VAL A 115 10.92 -15.00 12.57
N VAL A 116 9.68 -15.48 12.51
CA VAL A 116 8.90 -15.86 13.70
C VAL A 116 9.35 -17.23 14.19
#